data_AF-A0A557XNW8-F1
#
_entry.id   AF-A0A557XNW8-F1
#
_cell.length_a   1.000
_cell.length_b   1.000
_cell.length_c   1.000
_cell.angle_alpha   90.00
_cell.angle_beta   90.00
_cell.angle_gamma   90.00
#
_symmetry.space_group_name_H-M   'P 1'
#
loop_
_entity.id
_entity.type
_entity.pdbx_description
1 polymer ?
#
loop_
_entity_poly.entity_id
_entity_poly.type
_entity_poly.pdbx_seq_one_letter_code
_entity_poly.pdbx_strand_id
1 'polypeptide(L)'
;MTLASDRRAASPSPRPGDEPLPDPDQPVEFWSTAAIRSALQGGDIATWKRIAAALKRDPYGRTARQVEEVLEGTRPSGISRALGEVLERARTHLEANERAEVARHVRVLIDRSGLAEHEFASRIGVDPHDLVTYLDGSTSPSASLMIRMRRLSDRFVKVKSARSAGSN
;
A
#
# COMPACT_ATOMS: atom_id res chain seq x y z
N MET A 1 10.64 -1.28 68.69
CA MET A 1 11.01 -2.22 67.61
C MET A 1 10.85 -1.47 66.29
N THR A 2 11.96 -1.18 65.62
CA THR A 2 12.05 -0.37 64.40
C THR A 2 12.05 -1.32 63.20
N LEU A 3 11.07 -1.20 62.29
CA LEU A 3 11.02 -2.01 61.07
C LEU A 3 11.87 -1.34 59.98
N ALA A 4 12.94 -2.03 59.59
CA ALA A 4 13.84 -1.64 58.52
C ALA A 4 13.12 -1.73 57.16
N SER A 5 13.14 -0.63 56.39
CA SER A 5 12.70 -0.61 55.01
C SER A 5 13.79 -1.21 54.11
N ASP A 6 13.46 -2.30 53.44
CA ASP A 6 14.31 -2.96 52.46
C ASP A 6 14.35 -2.12 51.17
N ARG A 7 15.53 -1.55 50.85
CA ARG A 7 15.77 -0.81 49.61
C ARG A 7 15.94 -1.82 48.47
N ARG A 8 14.84 -2.08 47.76
CA ARG A 8 14.87 -2.82 46.48
C ARG A 8 15.72 -2.03 45.48
N ALA A 9 16.91 -2.55 45.17
CA ALA A 9 17.83 -1.99 44.20
C ALA A 9 17.14 -1.82 42.84
N ALA A 10 17.12 -0.58 42.33
CA ALA A 10 16.66 -0.29 40.98
C ALA A 10 17.58 -0.99 39.97
N SER A 11 16.99 -1.78 39.07
CA SER A 11 17.72 -2.38 37.94
C SER A 11 18.26 -1.25 37.04
N PRO A 12 19.51 -1.33 36.55
CA PRO A 12 20.08 -0.29 35.73
C PRO A 12 19.35 -0.19 34.38
N SER A 13 18.99 1.03 33.99
CA SER A 13 18.45 1.32 32.66
C SER A 13 19.43 0.88 31.57
N PRO A 14 18.96 0.29 30.45
CA PRO A 14 19.83 -0.14 29.35
C PRO A 14 20.52 1.08 28.72
N ARG A 15 21.81 0.93 28.40
CA ARG A 15 22.61 1.95 27.72
C ARG A 15 22.20 2.04 26.25
N PRO A 16 22.13 3.25 25.66
CA PRO A 16 21.90 3.39 24.22
C PRO A 16 23.12 2.85 23.48
N GLY A 17 22.97 1.71 22.80
CA GLY A 17 24.03 1.03 22.06
C GLY A 17 24.10 -0.49 22.29
N ASP A 18 23.37 -1.03 23.26
CA ASP A 18 23.36 -2.45 23.60
C ASP A 18 21.96 -3.07 23.33
N GLU A 19 21.36 -2.74 22.17
CA GLU A 19 20.19 -3.49 21.73
C GLU A 19 20.62 -4.92 21.41
N PRO A 20 19.99 -5.95 22.01
CA PRO A 20 20.27 -7.33 21.67
C PRO A 20 20.15 -7.49 20.15
N LEU A 21 21.11 -8.21 19.54
CA LEU A 21 20.93 -8.72 18.18
C LEU A 21 19.53 -9.36 18.13
N PRO A 22 18.67 -8.97 17.17
CA PRO A 22 17.33 -9.52 17.07
C PRO A 22 17.43 -11.04 17.04
N ASP A 23 16.54 -11.72 17.76
CA ASP A 23 16.39 -13.16 17.63
C ASP A 23 16.18 -13.45 16.14
N PRO A 24 17.07 -14.23 15.49
CA PRO A 24 16.96 -14.51 14.06
C PRO A 24 15.66 -15.26 13.73
N ASP A 25 14.91 -15.78 14.71
CA ASP A 25 13.61 -16.40 14.51
C ASP A 25 12.43 -15.44 14.74
N GLN A 26 12.66 -14.21 15.20
CA GLN A 26 11.62 -13.21 15.36
C GLN A 26 11.12 -12.73 13.99
N PRO A 27 9.79 -12.62 13.77
CA PRO A 27 9.25 -12.05 12.53
C PRO A 27 9.76 -10.62 12.33
N VAL A 28 10.15 -10.29 11.09
CA VAL A 28 10.79 -9.01 10.71
C VAL A 28 9.89 -7.80 11.03
N GLU A 29 8.59 -8.01 11.14
CA GLU A 29 7.58 -7.02 11.53
C GLU A 29 7.80 -6.44 12.94
N PHE A 30 8.52 -7.18 13.79
CA PHE A 30 8.80 -6.79 15.17
C PHE A 30 10.23 -6.28 15.37
N TRP A 31 11.06 -6.23 14.31
CA TRP A 31 12.44 -5.78 14.42
C TRP A 31 12.52 -4.26 14.65
N SER A 32 13.52 -3.82 15.42
CA SER A 32 13.85 -2.40 15.56
C SER A 32 14.54 -1.87 14.30
N THR A 33 14.60 -0.56 14.12
CA THR A 33 15.37 0.03 13.00
C THR A 33 16.86 -0.34 13.10
N ALA A 34 17.40 -0.45 14.33
CA ALA A 34 18.78 -0.88 14.55
C ALA A 34 18.99 -2.34 14.12
N ALA A 35 18.05 -3.24 14.44
CA ALA A 35 18.06 -4.62 13.97
C ALA A 35 18.07 -4.73 12.44
N ILE A 36 17.24 -3.93 11.75
CA ILE A 36 17.25 -3.84 10.28
C ILE A 36 18.60 -3.34 9.77
N ARG A 37 19.17 -2.30 10.39
CA ARG A 37 20.50 -1.77 10.02
C ARG A 37 21.59 -2.83 10.13
N SER A 38 21.63 -3.57 11.24
CA SER A 38 22.59 -4.66 11.46
C SER A 38 22.42 -5.78 10.43
N ALA A 39 21.18 -6.15 10.12
CA ALA A 39 20.88 -7.16 9.10
C ALA A 39 21.31 -6.73 7.68
N LEU A 40 21.25 -5.44 7.36
CA LEU A 40 21.73 -4.93 6.08
C LEU A 40 23.26 -4.86 5.98
N GLN A 41 23.96 -4.66 7.10
CA GLN A 41 25.42 -4.58 7.14
C GLN A 41 26.12 -5.94 7.16
N GLY A 42 25.53 -6.95 7.81
CA GLY A 42 26.17 -8.25 8.01
C GLY A 42 25.24 -9.45 8.01
N GLY A 43 23.98 -9.28 7.61
CA GLY A 43 23.01 -10.37 7.53
C GLY A 43 23.32 -11.36 6.41
N ASP A 44 22.63 -12.49 6.43
CA ASP A 44 22.73 -13.54 5.42
C ASP A 44 21.60 -13.44 4.37
N ILE A 45 21.70 -14.25 3.32
CA ILE A 45 20.71 -14.26 2.24
C ILE A 45 19.31 -14.67 2.72
N ALA A 46 19.21 -15.50 3.76
CA ALA A 46 17.93 -15.92 4.32
C ALA A 46 17.23 -14.74 5.00
N THR A 47 17.96 -13.96 5.79
CA THR A 47 17.48 -12.74 6.43
C THR A 47 17.02 -11.71 5.39
N TRP A 48 17.82 -11.47 4.36
CA TRP A 48 17.46 -10.53 3.29
C TRP A 48 16.22 -10.97 2.51
N LYS A 49 16.03 -12.28 2.29
CA LYS A 49 14.79 -12.81 1.69
C LYS A 49 13.56 -12.54 2.56
N ARG A 50 13.67 -12.62 3.89
CA ARG A 50 12.56 -12.31 4.79
C ARG A 50 12.21 -10.82 4.77
N ILE A 51 13.21 -9.94 4.77
CA ILE A 51 13.00 -8.50 4.62
C ILE A 51 12.31 -8.23 3.27
N ALA A 52 12.82 -8.78 2.17
CA ALA A 52 12.21 -8.62 0.86
C ALA A 52 10.77 -9.15 0.79
N ALA A 53 10.46 -10.25 1.47
CA ALA A 53 9.09 -10.77 1.56
C ALA A 53 8.16 -9.83 2.34
N ALA A 54 8.63 -9.27 3.46
CA ALA A 54 7.88 -8.27 4.22
C ALA A 54 7.60 -7.00 3.39
N LEU A 55 8.62 -6.50 2.66
CA LEU A 55 8.47 -5.33 1.76
C LEU A 55 7.46 -5.58 0.64
N LYS A 56 7.46 -6.78 0.06
CA LYS A 56 6.48 -7.16 -0.98
C LYS A 56 5.06 -7.29 -0.44
N ARG A 57 4.90 -7.69 0.82
CA ARG A 57 3.59 -7.84 1.46
C ARG A 57 2.99 -6.50 1.83
N ASP A 58 3.80 -5.57 2.32
CA ASP A 58 3.36 -4.23 2.74
C ASP A 58 4.40 -3.14 2.39
N PRO A 59 4.34 -2.59 1.16
CA PRO A 59 5.31 -1.59 0.66
C PRO A 59 5.25 -0.22 1.35
N TYR A 60 4.20 0.05 2.14
CA TYR A 60 4.04 1.27 2.92
C TYR A 60 4.06 1.00 4.44
N GLY A 61 4.26 -0.26 4.82
CA GLY A 61 4.26 -0.72 6.19
C GLY A 61 5.48 -0.31 6.99
N ARG A 62 5.47 -0.72 8.27
CA ARG A 62 6.53 -0.39 9.24
C ARG A 62 7.91 -0.80 8.76
N THR A 63 8.08 -2.04 8.28
CA THR A 63 9.38 -2.55 7.80
C THR A 63 9.89 -1.76 6.59
N ALA A 64 9.00 -1.34 5.68
CA ALA A 64 9.39 -0.49 4.56
C ALA A 64 9.93 0.87 5.04
N ARG A 65 9.26 1.51 6.01
CA ARG A 65 9.72 2.77 6.61
C ARG A 65 11.08 2.63 7.30
N GLN A 66 11.29 1.54 8.03
CA GLN A 66 12.57 1.26 8.69
C GLN A 66 13.69 1.03 7.68
N VAL A 67 13.42 0.33 6.57
CA VAL A 67 14.39 0.16 5.49
C VAL A 67 14.73 1.51 4.85
N GLU A 68 13.72 2.33 4.50
CA GLU A 68 13.94 3.68 3.97
C GLU A 68 14.84 4.52 4.88
N GLU A 69 14.54 4.55 6.18
CA GLU A 69 15.33 5.29 7.18
C GLU A 69 16.80 4.82 7.20
N VAL A 70 17.04 3.52 7.06
CA VAL A 70 18.42 2.98 6.98
C VAL A 70 19.09 3.35 5.66
N LEU A 71 18.34 3.37 4.55
CA LEU A 71 18.87 3.72 3.22
C LEU A 71 19.20 5.22 3.11
N GLU A 72 18.41 6.11 3.70
CA GLU A 72 18.68 7.56 3.69
C GLU A 72 20.00 7.93 4.35
N GLY A 73 20.37 7.22 5.43
CA GLY A 73 21.59 7.48 6.18
C GLY A 73 22.87 6.88 5.60
N THR A 74 22.81 6.15 4.48
CA THR A 74 23.94 5.35 3.99
C THR A 74 24.12 5.49 2.48
N ARG A 75 25.36 5.46 1.94
CA ARG A 75 25.54 5.35 0.49
C ARG A 75 24.99 3.99 0.01
N PRO A 76 24.00 3.95 -0.89
CA PRO A 76 23.41 2.69 -1.33
C PRO A 76 24.46 1.82 -2.01
N SER A 77 24.78 0.67 -1.41
CA SER A 77 25.69 -0.32 -1.99
C SER A 77 25.20 -1.73 -1.70
N GLY A 78 25.51 -2.67 -2.60
CA GLY A 78 25.17 -4.08 -2.46
C GLY A 78 23.69 -4.33 -2.17
N ILE A 79 23.43 -5.04 -1.07
CA ILE A 79 22.08 -5.47 -0.68
C ILE A 79 21.13 -4.32 -0.35
N SER A 80 21.64 -3.22 0.22
CA SER A 80 20.85 -2.04 0.55
C SER A 80 20.22 -1.42 -0.71
N ARG A 81 20.99 -1.36 -1.81
CA ARG A 81 20.47 -0.92 -3.11
C ARG A 81 19.43 -1.91 -3.65
N ALA A 82 19.72 -3.21 -3.60
CA ALA A 82 18.80 -4.23 -4.10
C ALA A 82 17.45 -4.23 -3.35
N LEU A 83 17.45 -4.03 -2.02
CA LEU A 83 16.22 -3.93 -1.24
C LEU A 83 15.45 -2.64 -1.51
N GLY A 84 16.15 -1.52 -1.78
CA GLY A 84 15.52 -0.30 -2.31
C GLY A 84 14.81 -0.56 -3.64
N GLU A 85 15.47 -1.25 -4.58
CA GLU A 85 14.86 -1.62 -5.87
C GLU A 85 13.67 -2.59 -5.70
N VAL A 86 13.72 -3.50 -4.73
CA VAL A 86 12.58 -4.38 -4.39
C VAL A 86 11.41 -3.55 -3.87
N LEU A 87 11.65 -2.59 -2.98
CA LEU A 87 10.61 -1.72 -2.42
C LEU A 87 9.93 -0.90 -3.51
N GLU A 88 10.70 -0.23 -4.35
CA GLU A 88 10.16 0.58 -5.46
C GLU A 88 9.35 -0.28 -6.43
N ARG A 89 9.86 -1.47 -6.80
CA ARG A 89 9.10 -2.40 -7.65
C ARG A 89 7.81 -2.88 -6.99
N ALA A 90 7.82 -3.09 -5.68
CA ALA A 90 6.62 -3.49 -4.94
C ALA A 90 5.55 -2.38 -4.96
N ARG A 91 5.95 -1.12 -4.81
CA ARG A 91 5.06 0.06 -4.91
C ARG A 91 4.47 0.21 -6.31
N THR A 92 5.31 0.13 -7.36
CA THR A 92 4.82 0.20 -8.74
C THR A 92 3.79 -0.89 -9.03
N HIS A 93 3.99 -2.12 -8.54
CA HIS A 93 2.99 -3.19 -8.70
C HIS A 93 1.71 -2.92 -7.92
N LEU A 94 1.81 -2.38 -6.70
CA LEU A 94 0.64 -2.02 -5.90
C LEU A 94 -0.18 -0.94 -6.61
N GLU A 95 0.45 0.14 -7.06
CA GLU A 95 -0.22 1.21 -7.83
C GLU A 95 -0.86 0.69 -9.12
N ALA A 96 -0.21 -0.24 -9.82
CA ALA A 96 -0.78 -0.88 -11.01
C ALA A 96 -2.01 -1.72 -10.67
N ASN A 97 -1.98 -2.46 -9.57
CA ASN A 97 -3.12 -3.24 -9.10
C ASN A 97 -4.29 -2.31 -8.73
N GLU A 98 -4.02 -1.24 -7.98
CA GLU A 98 -5.02 -0.23 -7.60
C GLU A 98 -5.68 0.40 -8.83
N ARG A 99 -4.88 0.82 -9.84
CA ARG A 99 -5.42 1.30 -11.12
C ARG A 99 -6.31 0.27 -11.81
N ALA A 100 -5.90 -1.00 -11.81
CA ALA A 100 -6.72 -2.08 -12.37
C ALA A 100 -8.03 -2.29 -11.58
N GLU A 101 -8.04 -2.10 -10.26
CA GLU A 101 -9.27 -2.13 -9.46
C GLU A 101 -10.21 -0.99 -9.83
N VAL A 102 -9.68 0.22 -9.98
CA VAL A 102 -10.45 1.39 -10.42
C VAL A 102 -11.04 1.15 -11.81
N ALA A 103 -10.25 0.62 -12.76
CA ALA A 103 -10.72 0.27 -14.10
C ALA A 103 -11.89 -0.73 -14.06
N ARG A 104 -11.80 -1.76 -13.22
CA ARG A 104 -12.93 -2.70 -13.00
C ARG A 104 -14.16 -1.98 -12.47
N HIS A 105 -13.99 -1.06 -11.52
CA HIS A 105 -15.12 -0.29 -10.98
C HIS A 105 -15.78 0.60 -12.04
N VAL A 106 -14.99 1.24 -12.91
CA VAL A 106 -15.51 2.04 -14.03
C VAL A 106 -16.35 1.18 -14.97
N ARG A 107 -15.87 -0.01 -15.36
CA ARG A 107 -16.65 -0.95 -16.20
C ARG A 107 -18.00 -1.30 -15.58
N VAL A 108 -18.01 -1.64 -14.29
CA VAL A 108 -19.26 -1.93 -13.56
C VAL A 108 -20.24 -0.76 -13.61
N LEU A 109 -19.76 0.48 -13.53
CA LEU A 109 -20.62 1.67 -13.61
C LEU A 109 -21.21 1.85 -15.01
N ILE A 110 -20.42 1.59 -16.07
CA ILE A 110 -20.86 1.62 -17.46
C ILE A 110 -21.92 0.54 -17.68
N ASP A 111 -21.61 -0.71 -17.37
CA ASP A 111 -22.52 -1.85 -17.55
C ASP A 111 -23.86 -1.63 -16.84
N ARG A 112 -23.80 -1.14 -15.60
CA ARG A 112 -24.99 -0.83 -14.80
C ARG A 112 -25.83 0.30 -15.39
N SER A 113 -25.19 1.28 -16.04
CA SER A 113 -25.91 2.38 -16.70
C SER A 113 -26.63 1.94 -17.97
N GLY A 114 -26.14 0.88 -18.64
CA GLY A 114 -26.63 0.43 -19.94
C GLY A 114 -26.29 1.35 -21.11
N LEU A 115 -25.41 2.35 -20.88
CA LEU A 115 -24.92 3.26 -21.90
C LEU A 115 -23.77 2.62 -22.68
N ALA A 116 -23.66 2.96 -23.97
CA ALA A 116 -22.44 2.68 -24.72
C ALA A 116 -21.28 3.55 -24.19
N GLU A 117 -20.04 3.07 -24.32
CA GLU A 117 -18.86 3.74 -23.77
C GLU A 117 -18.70 5.19 -24.26
N HIS A 118 -18.92 5.44 -25.55
CA HIS A 118 -18.85 6.79 -26.13
C HIS A 118 -19.91 7.74 -25.54
N GLU A 119 -21.13 7.25 -25.29
CA GLU A 119 -22.18 8.04 -24.66
C GLU A 119 -21.84 8.28 -23.20
N PHE A 120 -21.33 7.27 -22.50
CA PHE A 120 -20.91 7.39 -21.12
C PHE A 120 -19.82 8.45 -20.95
N ALA A 121 -18.78 8.43 -21.81
CA ALA A 121 -17.70 9.42 -21.84
C ALA A 121 -18.25 10.85 -22.00
N SER A 122 -19.12 11.05 -22.99
CA SER A 122 -19.76 12.34 -23.25
C SER A 122 -20.56 12.85 -22.03
N ARG A 123 -21.33 11.97 -21.38
CA ARG A 123 -22.18 12.31 -20.23
C ARG A 123 -21.40 12.63 -18.95
N ILE A 124 -20.19 12.09 -18.80
CA ILE A 124 -19.30 12.44 -17.69
C ILE A 124 -18.35 13.59 -18.04
N GLY A 125 -18.33 14.03 -19.30
CA GLY A 125 -17.55 15.16 -19.78
C GLY A 125 -16.07 14.86 -19.94
N VAL A 126 -15.72 13.67 -20.47
CA VAL A 126 -14.34 13.29 -20.82
C VAL A 126 -14.27 12.88 -22.27
N ASP A 127 -13.07 12.98 -22.85
CA ASP A 127 -12.82 12.47 -24.20
C ASP A 127 -12.92 10.94 -24.22
N PRO A 128 -13.43 10.32 -25.30
CA PRO A 128 -13.43 8.85 -25.43
C PRO A 128 -12.05 8.21 -25.24
N HIS A 129 -10.97 8.88 -25.68
CA HIS A 129 -9.61 8.41 -25.45
C HIS A 129 -9.26 8.36 -23.96
N ASP A 130 -9.60 9.40 -23.20
CA ASP A 130 -9.38 9.41 -21.74
C ASP A 130 -10.14 8.26 -21.06
N LEU A 131 -11.38 8.01 -21.50
CA LEU A 131 -12.15 6.87 -20.98
C LEU A 131 -11.44 5.55 -21.25
N VAL A 132 -10.87 5.35 -22.45
CA VAL A 132 -10.07 4.15 -22.77
C VAL A 132 -8.88 4.02 -21.82
N THR A 133 -8.18 5.11 -21.50
CA THR A 133 -7.04 5.08 -20.55
C THR A 133 -7.45 4.80 -19.10
N TYR A 134 -8.71 5.01 -18.73
CA TYR A 134 -9.24 4.59 -17.43
C TYR A 134 -9.63 3.12 -17.45
N LEU A 135 -10.14 2.65 -18.59
CA LEU A 135 -10.60 1.28 -18.76
C LEU A 135 -9.44 0.29 -18.90
N ASP A 136 -8.31 0.68 -19.48
CA ASP A 136 -7.10 -0.17 -19.54
C ASP A 136 -6.25 -0.12 -18.26
N GLY A 137 -6.55 0.81 -17.34
CA GLY A 137 -5.79 1.01 -16.11
C GLY A 137 -4.48 1.78 -16.30
N SER A 138 -4.27 2.39 -17.46
CA SER A 138 -3.13 3.27 -17.75
C SER A 138 -3.16 4.52 -16.87
N THR A 139 -4.33 5.06 -16.57
CA THR A 139 -4.49 6.15 -15.60
C THR A 139 -5.71 5.91 -14.72
N SER A 140 -5.70 6.51 -13.52
CA SER A 140 -6.88 6.52 -12.66
C SER A 140 -7.67 7.82 -12.86
N PRO A 141 -9.00 7.76 -13.03
CA PRO A 141 -9.85 8.94 -12.96
C PRO A 141 -9.73 9.60 -11.58
N SER A 142 -9.93 10.92 -11.53
CA SER A 142 -9.97 11.64 -10.26
C SER A 142 -11.14 11.19 -9.38
N ALA A 143 -11.03 11.38 -8.06
CA ALA A 143 -12.11 11.03 -7.12
C ALA A 143 -13.44 11.75 -7.45
N SER A 144 -13.37 13.02 -7.89
CA SER A 144 -14.56 13.77 -8.29
C SER A 144 -15.21 13.21 -9.57
N LEU A 145 -14.41 12.71 -10.52
CA LEU A 145 -14.90 12.04 -11.71
C LEU A 145 -15.55 10.69 -11.38
N MET A 146 -14.97 9.90 -10.47
CA MET A 146 -15.58 8.66 -9.97
C MET A 146 -16.97 8.90 -9.35
N ILE A 147 -17.12 9.97 -8.57
CA ILE A 147 -18.43 10.36 -8.00
C ILE A 147 -19.43 10.70 -9.13
N ARG A 148 -18.98 11.40 -10.17
CA ARG A 148 -19.83 11.75 -11.34
C ARG A 148 -20.29 10.51 -12.09
N MET A 149 -19.36 9.58 -12.38
CA MET A 149 -19.66 8.29 -13.03
C MET A 149 -20.71 7.50 -12.23
N ARG A 150 -20.53 7.41 -10.89
CA ARG A 150 -21.49 6.73 -10.01
C ARG A 150 -22.88 7.37 -10.06
N ARG A 151 -22.97 8.70 -9.94
CA ARG A 151 -24.24 9.44 -10.03
C ARG A 151 -24.91 9.28 -11.39
N LEU A 152 -24.14 9.26 -12.48
CA LEU A 152 -24.66 9.00 -13.81
C LEU A 152 -25.29 7.62 -13.88
N SER A 153 -24.55 6.58 -13.48
CA SER A 153 -25.03 5.21 -13.46
C SER A 153 -26.30 5.04 -12.63
N ASP A 154 -26.34 5.60 -11.41
CA ASP A 154 -27.51 5.53 -10.52
C ASP A 154 -28.77 6.18 -11.12
N ARG A 155 -28.61 7.28 -11.87
CA ARG A 155 -29.76 7.93 -12.55
C ARG A 155 -30.36 7.03 -13.61
N PHE A 156 -29.53 6.36 -14.42
CA PHE A 156 -30.01 5.48 -15.48
C PHE A 156 -30.67 4.22 -14.93
N VAL A 157 -30.16 3.66 -13.83
CA VAL A 157 -30.83 2.57 -13.11
C VAL A 157 -32.23 2.99 -12.66
N LYS A 158 -32.37 4.16 -12.03
CA LYS A 158 -33.68 4.67 -11.57
C LYS A 158 -34.67 4.85 -12.72
N VAL A 159 -34.22 5.42 -13.84
CA VAL A 159 -35.06 5.63 -15.04
C VAL A 159 -35.50 4.28 -15.63
N LYS A 160 -34.60 3.30 -15.70
CA LYS A 160 -34.91 1.94 -16.17
C LYS A 160 -35.97 1.27 -15.28
N SER A 161 -35.80 1.33 -13.96
CA SER A 161 -36.76 0.74 -13.01
C SER A 161 -38.13 1.41 -13.05
N ALA A 162 -38.20 2.74 -13.19
CA ALA A 162 -39.46 3.46 -13.32
C ALA A 162 -40.23 3.06 -14.59
N ARG A 163 -39.51 2.86 -15.71
CA ARG A 163 -40.12 2.41 -16.97
C ARG A 163 -40.68 0.99 -16.87
N SER A 164 -39.99 0.09 -16.19
CA SER A 164 -40.49 -1.27 -15.94
C SER A 164 -41.73 -1.30 -15.05
N ALA A 165 -41.81 -0.43 -14.04
CA ALA A 165 -42.94 -0.38 -13.10
C ALA A 165 -44.23 0.17 -13.74
N GLY A 166 -44.14 1.05 -14.74
CA GLY A 166 -45.31 1.58 -15.46
C GLY A 166 -45.78 0.73 -16.65
N SER A 167 -45.10 -0.37 -16.94
CA SER A 167 -45.44 -1.30 -18.04
C SER A 167 -46.12 -2.59 -17.54
N ASN A 168 -46.47 -2.64 -16.25
CA ASN A 168 -47.09 -3.77 -15.55
C ASN A 168 -48.43 -3.33 -14.94
#